data_AF-E3S9T8-F1
#
_entry.id   AF-E3S9T8-F1
#
_cell.length_a   1.000
_cell.length_b   1.000
_cell.length_c   1.000
_cell.angle_alpha   90.00
_cell.angle_beta   90.00
_cell.angle_gamma   90.00
#
_symmetry.space_group_name_H-M   'P 1'
#
loop_
_entity.id
_entity.type
_entity.pdbx_description
1 polymer ?
#
loop_
_entity_poly.entity_id
_entity_poly.type
_entity_poly.pdbx_seq_one_letter_code
_entity_poly.pdbx_strand_id
1 'polypeptide(L)'
;MADMERVERELLVDPAFFTALPSRLPGLVEHVEILPKKMKATNELSCYRYAAVVHVKQKGRRQKGQQIREVKGEDWIDFTKRGLDRKSLRQQLSALSSSSIIAVSNIPYSKTIVSRYLVESLDDGAAEKLCDQDWLSSLE
;
A
#
# COMPACT_ATOMS: atom_id res chain seq x y z
N MET A 1 -4.95 -31.02 23.41
CA MET A 1 -4.28 -31.12 22.09
C MET A 1 -5.35 -31.17 20.98
N ALA A 2 -6.27 -30.20 20.95
CA ALA A 2 -7.39 -30.19 19.99
C ALA A 2 -7.54 -28.84 19.24
N ASP A 3 -6.63 -27.89 19.47
CA ASP A 3 -6.67 -26.56 18.84
C ASP A 3 -5.65 -26.38 17.70
N MET A 4 -4.83 -27.39 17.39
CA MET A 4 -3.83 -27.36 16.31
C MET A 4 -4.41 -27.57 14.90
N GLU A 5 -5.71 -27.90 14.77
CA GLU A 5 -6.37 -28.18 13.48
C GLU A 5 -7.29 -27.05 12.97
N ARG A 6 -7.23 -25.86 13.57
CA ARG A 6 -7.72 -24.66 12.87
C ARG A 6 -6.60 -24.20 11.95
N VAL A 7 -6.42 -24.92 10.84
CA VAL A 7 -5.64 -24.45 9.69
C VAL A 7 -5.95 -22.96 9.53
N GLU A 8 -4.94 -22.10 9.67
CA GLU A 8 -5.11 -20.68 9.42
C GLU A 8 -5.74 -20.55 8.03
N ARG A 9 -6.98 -20.07 7.96
CA ARG A 9 -7.74 -19.96 6.70
C ARG A 9 -7.21 -18.83 5.82
N GLU A 10 -5.99 -18.40 6.07
CA GLU A 10 -5.48 -17.12 5.65
C GLU A 10 -4.31 -17.38 4.71
N LEU A 11 -4.40 -16.80 3.53
CA LEU A 11 -3.40 -16.95 2.50
C LEU A 11 -2.26 -15.98 2.78
N LEU A 12 -1.08 -16.50 3.11
CA LEU A 12 0.16 -15.73 3.15
C LEU A 12 0.68 -15.58 1.71
N VAL A 13 0.11 -14.62 0.99
CA VAL A 13 0.43 -14.38 -0.41
C VAL A 13 0.79 -12.91 -0.64
N ASP A 14 1.68 -12.67 -1.59
CA ASP A 14 2.02 -11.33 -2.03
C ASP A 14 0.84 -10.69 -2.80
N PRO A 15 0.52 -9.39 -2.61
CA PRO A 15 -0.52 -8.72 -3.37
C PRO A 15 -0.39 -8.85 -4.91
N ALA A 16 0.83 -8.96 -5.42
CA ALA A 16 1.15 -9.15 -6.82
C ALA A 16 0.55 -10.45 -7.40
N PHE A 17 0.33 -11.47 -6.56
CA PHE A 17 -0.38 -12.68 -6.95
C PHE A 17 -1.77 -12.34 -7.51
N PHE A 18 -2.52 -11.47 -6.82
CA PHE A 18 -3.86 -11.09 -7.23
C PHE A 18 -3.84 -10.05 -8.35
N THR A 19 -2.95 -9.06 -8.33
CA THR A 19 -2.90 -8.03 -9.38
C THR A 19 -2.43 -8.59 -10.74
N ALA A 20 -1.83 -9.79 -10.77
CA ALA A 20 -1.55 -10.51 -12.00
C ALA A 20 -2.78 -11.25 -12.59
N LEU A 21 -3.88 -11.39 -11.86
CA LEU A 21 -5.06 -12.13 -12.33
C LEU A 21 -5.74 -11.55 -13.59
N PRO A 22 -5.89 -10.21 -13.76
CA PRO A 22 -6.48 -9.66 -14.97
C PRO A 22 -5.73 -10.03 -16.26
N SER A 23 -4.39 -10.13 -16.21
CA SER A 23 -3.58 -10.53 -17.38
C SER A 23 -3.56 -12.04 -17.59
N ARG A 24 -3.63 -12.84 -16.53
CA ARG A 24 -3.65 -14.31 -16.59
C ARG A 24 -5.02 -14.88 -16.98
N LEU A 25 -6.10 -14.23 -16.57
CA LEU A 25 -7.49 -14.67 -16.80
C LEU A 25 -8.32 -13.55 -17.43
N PRO A 26 -7.91 -12.99 -18.59
CA PRO A 26 -8.52 -11.79 -19.17
C PRO A 26 -9.98 -12.00 -19.60
N GLY A 27 -10.43 -13.25 -19.79
CA GLY A 27 -11.83 -13.56 -20.09
C GLY A 27 -12.76 -13.56 -18.88
N LEU A 28 -12.22 -13.60 -17.66
CA LEU A 28 -12.97 -13.83 -16.42
C LEU A 28 -12.78 -12.69 -15.42
N VAL A 29 -11.54 -12.23 -15.22
CA VAL A 29 -11.22 -11.18 -14.27
C VAL A 29 -11.17 -9.85 -14.99
N GLU A 30 -11.90 -8.87 -14.47
CA GLU A 30 -11.93 -7.51 -14.97
C GLU A 30 -10.88 -6.64 -14.29
N HIS A 31 -10.84 -6.69 -12.95
CA HIS A 31 -10.03 -5.81 -12.12
C HIS A 31 -9.84 -6.39 -10.73
N VAL A 32 -8.80 -5.93 -10.02
CA VAL A 32 -8.49 -6.34 -8.65
C VAL A 32 -8.18 -5.11 -7.80
N GLU A 33 -8.79 -5.02 -6.63
CA GLU A 33 -8.47 -4.01 -5.62
C GLU A 33 -7.71 -4.63 -4.45
N ILE A 34 -6.62 -3.98 -4.03
CA ILE A 34 -5.86 -4.34 -2.82
C ILE A 34 -6.17 -3.29 -1.75
N LEU A 35 -6.78 -3.72 -0.64
CA LEU A 35 -7.27 -2.86 0.42
C LEU A 35 -6.56 -3.18 1.74
N PRO A 36 -5.54 -2.40 2.15
CA PRO A 36 -4.92 -2.54 3.46
C PRO A 36 -5.93 -2.36 4.61
N LYS A 37 -5.74 -3.06 5.72
CA LYS A 37 -6.63 -2.95 6.89
C LYS A 37 -6.46 -1.60 7.59
N LYS A 38 -7.50 -0.76 7.51
CA LYS A 38 -7.56 0.54 8.20
C LYS A 38 -8.07 0.37 9.63
N MET A 39 -7.17 0.38 10.60
CA MET A 39 -7.49 0.23 12.03
C MET A 39 -6.68 1.23 12.87
N LYS A 40 -7.18 1.61 14.05
CA LYS A 40 -6.40 2.43 15.00
C LYS A 40 -5.34 1.64 15.75
N ALA A 41 -5.65 0.42 16.17
CA ALA A 41 -4.71 -0.45 16.86
C ALA A 41 -3.50 -0.77 15.98
N THR A 42 -2.32 -0.87 16.58
CA THR A 42 -1.08 -1.31 15.93
C THR A 42 -0.80 -2.74 16.35
N ASN A 43 -1.20 -3.67 15.49
CA ASN A 43 -1.00 -5.11 15.65
C ASN A 43 -0.79 -5.77 14.28
N GLU A 44 -0.52 -7.08 14.29
CA GLU A 44 -0.30 -7.88 13.08
C GLU A 44 -1.40 -7.64 12.01
N LEU A 45 -2.66 -7.77 12.40
CA LEU A 45 -3.83 -7.58 11.52
C LEU A 45 -3.82 -6.23 10.79
N SER A 46 -3.34 -5.19 11.46
CA SER A 46 -3.34 -3.83 10.94
C SER A 46 -2.07 -3.43 10.18
N CYS A 47 -0.99 -4.18 10.39
CA CYS A 47 0.32 -3.91 9.80
C CYS A 47 0.58 -4.77 8.55
N TYR A 48 0.11 -6.02 8.56
CA TYR A 48 0.57 -7.03 7.60
C TYR A 48 -0.56 -7.69 6.81
N ARG A 49 -1.83 -7.31 7.04
CA ARG A 49 -2.97 -7.86 6.30
C ARG A 49 -3.64 -6.87 5.38
N TYR A 50 -4.16 -7.41 4.30
CA TYR A 50 -4.96 -6.71 3.31
C TYR A 50 -6.13 -7.58 2.87
N ALA A 51 -7.11 -6.97 2.21
CA ALA A 51 -8.15 -7.67 1.47
C ALA A 51 -7.89 -7.52 -0.03
N ALA A 52 -8.09 -8.59 -0.80
CA ALA A 52 -8.13 -8.55 -2.25
C ALA A 52 -9.58 -8.70 -2.72
N VAL A 53 -10.09 -7.72 -3.46
CA VAL A 53 -11.42 -7.78 -4.08
C VAL A 53 -11.24 -8.05 -5.57
N VAL A 54 -11.72 -9.19 -6.03
CA VAL A 54 -11.63 -9.61 -7.44
C VAL A 54 -12.96 -9.33 -8.13
N HIS A 55 -12.93 -8.43 -9.11
CA HIS A 55 -14.09 -8.11 -9.94
C HIS A 55 -14.10 -9.01 -11.16
N VAL A 56 -15.19 -9.77 -11.32
CA VAL A 56 -15.37 -10.72 -12.43
C VAL A 56 -16.24 -10.10 -13.52
N LYS A 57 -15.91 -10.41 -14.78
CA LYS A 57 -16.67 -9.97 -15.94
C LYS A 57 -18.07 -10.59 -15.93
N GLN A 58 -19.11 -9.76 -15.87
CA GLN A 58 -20.49 -10.23 -15.96
C GLN A 58 -20.96 -10.25 -17.42
N LYS A 59 -21.28 -11.45 -17.95
CA LYS A 59 -21.87 -11.57 -19.28
C LYS A 59 -23.26 -10.90 -19.30
N GLY A 60 -23.48 -9.96 -20.22
CA GLY A 60 -24.80 -9.36 -20.48
C GLY A 60 -25.19 -8.16 -19.61
N ARG A 61 -24.36 -7.76 -18.64
CA ARG A 61 -24.54 -6.49 -17.91
C ARG A 61 -23.57 -5.44 -18.45
N ARG A 62 -24.10 -4.34 -19.00
CA ARG A 62 -23.31 -3.11 -19.14
C ARG A 62 -22.88 -2.71 -17.72
N GLN A 63 -21.60 -2.85 -17.39
CA GLN A 63 -21.08 -2.42 -16.11
C GLN A 63 -21.42 -0.95 -15.91
N LYS A 64 -22.28 -0.66 -14.94
CA LYS A 64 -22.51 0.72 -14.50
C LYS A 64 -21.29 1.15 -13.68
N GLY A 65 -20.38 1.89 -14.30
CA GLY A 65 -19.83 3.10 -13.68
C GLY A 65 -18.49 3.05 -12.93
N GLN A 66 -17.75 1.94 -12.87
CA GLN A 66 -16.36 2.00 -12.37
C GLN A 66 -15.39 2.27 -13.53
N GLN A 67 -15.07 3.55 -13.75
CA GLN A 67 -14.01 3.95 -14.65
C GLN A 67 -12.66 3.64 -14.00
N ILE A 68 -12.08 2.49 -14.34
CA ILE A 68 -10.70 2.16 -13.98
C ILE A 68 -9.79 3.12 -14.74
N ARG A 69 -8.92 3.83 -14.02
CA ARG A 69 -7.94 4.74 -14.61
C ARG A 69 -6.56 4.17 -14.41
N GLU A 70 -5.86 3.97 -15.51
CA GLU A 70 -4.45 3.65 -15.49
C GLU A 70 -3.66 4.95 -15.30
N VAL A 71 -2.74 4.94 -14.34
CA VAL A 71 -1.85 6.07 -14.06
C VAL A 71 -0.45 5.64 -14.46
N LYS A 72 0.15 6.35 -15.41
CA LYS A 72 1.48 6.02 -15.90
C LYS A 72 2.52 6.28 -14.84
N GLY A 73 3.66 5.59 -14.93
CA GLY A 73 4.77 5.72 -13.98
C GLY A 73 5.22 7.16 -13.79
N GLU A 74 5.32 7.95 -14.86
CA GLU A 74 5.70 9.37 -14.79
C GLU A 74 4.68 10.28 -14.08
N ASP A 75 3.41 9.86 -14.01
CA ASP A 75 2.34 10.65 -13.39
C ASP A 75 2.27 10.45 -11.87
N TRP A 76 3.00 9.46 -11.33
CA TRP A 76 3.05 9.20 -9.89
C TRP A 76 3.93 10.21 -9.18
N ILE A 77 3.37 10.79 -8.11
CA ILE A 77 4.09 11.69 -7.22
C ILE A 77 4.68 10.87 -6.07
N ASP A 78 6.00 10.77 -6.01
CA ASP A 78 6.69 10.11 -4.89
C ASP A 78 6.70 11.05 -3.66
N PHE A 79 6.02 10.62 -2.58
CA PHE A 79 5.84 11.42 -1.37
C PHE A 79 7.17 11.76 -0.71
N THR A 80 8.03 10.76 -0.50
CA THR A 80 9.31 10.92 0.19
C THR A 80 10.31 11.69 -0.67
N LYS A 81 10.45 11.35 -1.96
CA LYS A 81 11.43 12.04 -2.83
C LYS A 81 11.11 13.53 -3.02
N ARG A 82 9.83 13.91 -2.97
CA ARG A 82 9.42 15.32 -3.07
C ARG A 82 9.36 16.03 -1.72
N GLY A 83 9.72 15.35 -0.62
CA GLY A 83 9.65 15.92 0.73
C GLY A 83 8.24 16.40 1.08
N LEU A 84 7.21 15.66 0.65
CA LEU A 84 5.83 16.03 0.92
C LEU A 84 5.50 15.81 2.39
N ASP A 85 4.56 16.60 2.86
CA ASP A 85 3.94 16.50 4.16
C ASP A 85 2.43 16.74 4.02
N ARG A 86 1.70 16.66 5.14
CA ARG A 86 0.25 16.91 5.14
C ARG A 86 -0.12 18.29 4.58
N LYS A 87 0.69 19.32 4.84
CA LYS A 87 0.36 20.71 4.51
C LYS A 87 0.55 20.97 3.02
N SER A 88 1.70 20.59 2.49
CA SER A 88 2.08 20.68 1.07
C SER A 88 1.17 19.80 0.20
N LEU A 89 0.83 18.57 0.63
CA LEU A 89 -0.11 17.72 -0.08
C LEU A 89 -1.51 18.36 -0.15
N ARG A 90 -1.99 18.93 0.97
CA ARG A 90 -3.28 19.63 0.99
C ARG A 90 -3.28 20.85 0.08
N GLN A 91 -2.18 21.61 0.04
CA GLN A 91 -2.04 22.76 -0.85
C GLN A 91 -2.07 22.34 -2.31
N GLN A 92 -1.38 21.26 -2.69
CA GLN A 92 -1.44 20.71 -4.05
C GLN A 92 -2.85 20.26 -4.41
N LEU A 93 -3.53 19.53 -3.53
CA LEU A 93 -4.92 19.12 -3.74
C LEU A 93 -5.88 20.31 -3.91
N SER A 94 -5.60 21.43 -3.25
CA SER A 94 -6.44 22.64 -3.31
C SER A 94 -6.16 23.47 -4.57
N ALA A 95 -4.94 23.41 -5.12
CA ALA A 95 -4.57 24.07 -6.36
C ALA A 95 -5.11 23.35 -7.60
N LEU A 96 -5.47 22.08 -7.47
CA LEU A 96 -6.03 21.26 -8.55
C LEU A 96 -7.53 21.53 -8.72
N SER A 97 -8.01 21.50 -9.96
CA SER A 97 -9.44 21.52 -10.24
C SER A 97 -10.12 20.29 -9.65
N SER A 98 -11.37 20.41 -9.21
CA SER A 98 -12.16 19.36 -8.53
C SER A 98 -12.33 18.04 -9.32
N SER A 99 -12.01 18.03 -10.61
CA SER A 99 -12.07 16.85 -11.48
C SER A 99 -10.71 16.16 -11.73
N SER A 100 -9.62 16.70 -11.18
CA SER A 100 -8.28 16.15 -11.35
C SER A 100 -8.00 15.09 -10.30
N ILE A 101 -7.48 13.94 -10.74
CA ILE A 101 -7.04 12.85 -9.86
C ILE A 101 -5.52 12.88 -9.82
N ILE A 102 -4.95 12.70 -8.64
CA ILE A 102 -3.51 12.51 -8.46
C ILE A 102 -3.23 11.17 -7.83
N ALA A 103 -2.14 10.54 -8.26
CA ALA A 103 -1.62 9.33 -7.65
C ALA A 103 -0.35 9.67 -6.87
N VAL A 104 -0.31 9.23 -5.62
CA VAL A 104 0.82 9.50 -4.71
C VAL A 104 1.35 8.17 -4.22
N SER A 105 2.62 7.92 -4.44
CA SER A 105 3.31 6.69 -4.05
C SER A 105 4.28 6.94 -2.90
N ASN A 106 4.81 5.85 -2.35
CA ASN A 106 5.88 5.88 -1.35
C ASN A 106 5.55 6.70 -0.10
N ILE A 107 4.28 6.70 0.34
CA ILE A 107 3.86 7.34 1.59
C ILE A 107 4.31 6.45 2.75
N PRO A 108 5.12 6.97 3.70
CA PRO A 108 5.51 6.22 4.90
C PRO A 108 4.29 5.74 5.69
N TYR A 109 4.23 4.44 5.98
CA TYR A 109 3.15 3.89 6.79
C TYR A 109 3.55 3.92 8.27
N SER A 110 2.87 4.75 9.05
CA SER A 110 3.23 5.04 10.45
C SER A 110 3.37 3.79 11.35
N LYS A 111 2.71 2.68 11.01
CA LYS A 111 2.76 1.46 11.82
C LYS A 111 3.95 0.55 11.54
N THR A 112 4.59 0.71 10.40
CA THR A 112 5.70 -0.16 9.97
C THR A 112 6.98 0.63 9.69
N ILE A 113 6.91 1.96 9.65
CA ILE A 113 8.03 2.81 9.26
C ILE A 113 9.23 2.70 10.21
N VAL A 114 8.99 2.63 11.54
CA VAL A 114 10.06 2.47 12.53
C VAL A 114 10.83 1.16 12.30
N SER A 115 10.11 0.04 12.19
CA SER A 115 10.71 -1.26 11.97
C SER A 115 11.47 -1.32 10.64
N ARG A 116 10.94 -0.65 9.60
CA ARG A 116 11.61 -0.56 8.30
C ARG A 116 12.96 0.16 8.42
N TYR A 117 13.00 1.33 9.04
CA TYR A 117 14.27 2.05 9.24
C TYR A 117 15.26 1.28 10.10
N LEU A 118 14.78 0.55 11.13
CA LEU A 118 15.63 -0.29 11.95
C LEU A 118 16.29 -1.41 11.14
N VAL A 119 15.52 -2.10 10.28
CA VAL A 119 16.05 -3.15 9.40
C VAL A 119 17.04 -2.56 8.39
N GLU A 120 16.70 -1.45 7.74
CA GLU A 120 17.60 -0.75 6.81
C GLU A 120 18.91 -0.34 7.51
N SER A 121 18.85 0.13 8.75
CA SER A 121 20.05 0.50 9.54
C SER A 121 20.94 -0.68 9.91
N LEU A 122 20.35 -1.87 10.10
CA LEU A 122 21.09 -3.09 10.41
C LEU A 122 21.77 -3.66 9.16
N ASP A 123 21.11 -3.59 8.01
CA ASP A 123 21.66 -4.03 6.72
C ASP A 123 22.82 -3.14 6.24
N ASP A 124 22.81 -1.84 6.57
CA ASP A 124 23.84 -0.88 6.17
C ASP A 124 25.18 -1.00 6.92
N GLY A 125 25.37 -2.02 7.78
CA GLY A 125 26.65 -2.27 8.46
C GLY A 125 27.15 -1.11 9.34
N ALA A 126 26.26 -0.17 9.69
CA ALA A 126 26.59 1.04 10.43
C ALA A 126 26.69 0.80 11.95
N ALA A 127 27.32 -0.31 12.35
CA ALA A 127 27.66 -0.58 13.75
C ALA A 127 28.60 0.50 14.35
N GLU A 128 29.21 1.36 13.53
CA GLU A 128 30.06 2.47 13.99
C GLU A 128 29.36 3.85 14.09
N LYS A 129 28.12 4.02 13.58
CA LYS A 129 27.40 5.31 13.65
C LYS A 129 26.24 5.35 14.64
N LEU A 130 25.91 4.24 15.29
CA LEU A 130 24.85 4.15 16.31
C LEU A 130 25.22 4.80 17.65
N CYS A 131 26.44 5.35 17.80
CA CYS A 131 26.83 6.12 18.97
C CYS A 131 26.38 7.59 18.91
N ASP A 132 25.86 8.07 17.77
CA ASP A 132 25.34 9.43 17.65
C ASP A 132 23.80 9.42 17.65
N GLN A 133 23.25 10.04 18.68
CA GLN A 133 21.86 9.97 19.12
C GLN A 133 20.92 10.73 18.17
N ASP A 134 20.59 10.22 16.98
CA ASP A 134 19.62 10.96 16.13
C ASP A 134 18.80 10.16 15.10
N TRP A 135 18.75 8.83 15.19
CA TRP A 135 17.83 8.08 14.30
C TRP A 135 16.35 8.28 14.66
N LEU A 136 16.05 8.66 15.92
CA LEU A 136 14.69 8.92 16.40
C LEU A 136 14.11 10.24 15.86
N SER A 137 14.93 11.24 15.54
CA SER A 137 14.45 12.50 14.96
C SER A 137 14.05 12.38 13.50
N SER A 138 14.46 11.30 12.82
CA SER A 138 14.00 10.96 11.47
C SER A 138 12.61 10.27 11.44
N LEU A 139 12.01 10.04 12.62
CA LEU A 139 10.72 9.36 12.79
C LEU A 139 9.54 10.31 13.08
N GLU A 140 9.79 11.61 13.28
CA GLU A 140 8.75 12.64 13.51
C GLU A 140 8.17 13.23 12.21
#